data_AF-G9Y1L4-F1
#
_entry.id   AF-G9Y1L4-F1
#
_cell.length_a   1.000
_cell.length_b   1.000
_cell.length_c   1.000
_cell.angle_alpha   90.00
_cell.angle_beta   90.00
_cell.angle_gamma   90.00
#
_symmetry.space_group_name_H-M   'P 1'
#
loop_
_entity.id
_entity.type
_entity.pdbx_description
1 polymer ?
#
loop_
_entity_poly.entity_id
_entity_poly.type
_entity_poly.pdbx_seq_one_letter_code
_entity_poly.pdbx_strand_id
1 'polypeptide(L)' 'MCVCDICASTAESQPKISRHMALLRESGLVIDRRQGKWVHYRLSPHMPAWAASIIETAWDCERENIRNKLNRALLSSC' A
#
# COMPACT_ATOMS: atom_id res chain seq x y z
N MET A 1 4.66 4.55 -3.74
CA MET A 1 4.76 4.94 -2.31
C MET A 1 5.99 4.29 -1.72
N CYS A 2 6.71 4.97 -0.82
CA CYS A 2 7.81 4.34 -0.07
C CYS A 2 7.26 3.56 1.14
N VAL A 3 8.11 2.75 1.78
CA VAL A 3 7.72 1.99 2.97
C VAL A 3 7.26 2.90 4.12
N CYS A 4 7.91 4.05 4.30
CA CYS A 4 7.58 5.01 5.35
C CYS A 4 6.17 5.60 5.15
N ASP A 5 5.80 5.93 3.91
CA ASP A 5 4.45 6.43 3.58
C ASP A 5 3.38 5.41 3.97
N ILE A 6 3.64 4.13 3.69
CA ILE A 6 2.71 3.04 4.00
C ILE A 6 2.61 2.83 5.51
N CYS A 7 3.73 2.89 6.23
CA CYS A 7 3.71 2.78 7.70
C CYS A 7 2.90 3.91 8.33
N ALA A 8 3.09 5.14 7.84
CA ALA A 8 2.36 6.31 8.31
C ALA A 8 0.86 6.20 8.02
N SER A 9 0.47 5.69 6.84
CA SER A 9 -0.94 5.55 6.48
C SER A 9 -1.66 4.42 7.22
N THR A 10 -0.95 3.35 7.58
CA THR A 10 -1.53 2.20 8.29
C THR A 10 -1.37 2.27 9.81
N ALA A 11 -0.55 3.20 10.33
CA ALA A 11 -0.12 3.25 11.73
C ALA A 11 0.50 1.92 12.22
N GLU A 12 1.25 1.25 11.35
CA GLU A 12 1.87 -0.05 11.61
C GLU A 12 3.39 0.05 11.57
N SER A 13 4.06 -0.90 12.23
CA SER A 13 5.53 -0.90 12.29
C SER A 13 6.17 -1.22 10.92
N GLN A 14 7.31 -0.58 10.66
CA GLN A 14 8.08 -0.79 9.44
C GLN A 14 8.46 -2.26 9.17
N PRO A 15 8.88 -3.08 10.16
CA PRO A 15 9.15 -4.49 9.93
C PRO A 15 7.92 -5.27 9.43
N LYS A 16 6.72 -4.97 9.97
CA LYS A 16 5.46 -5.62 9.57
C LYS A 16 5.07 -5.23 8.14
N ILE A 17 5.12 -3.94 7.82
CA ILE A 17 4.84 -3.45 6.48
C ILE A 17 5.84 -4.01 5.47
N SER A 18 7.13 -4.01 5.78
CA SER A 18 8.16 -4.57 4.89
C SER A 18 7.92 -6.06 4.61
N ARG A 19 7.52 -6.84 5.63
CA ARG A 19 7.18 -8.26 5.45
C ARG A 19 5.98 -8.45 4.53
N HIS A 20 4.90 -7.68 4.73
CA HIS A 20 3.74 -7.76 3.84
C HIS A 20 4.07 -7.34 2.41
N MET A 21 4.88 -6.29 2.24
CA MET A 21 5.29 -5.86 0.90
C MET A 21 6.14 -6.90 0.18
N ALA A 22 7.01 -7.62 0.90
CA ALA A 22 7.77 -8.74 0.34
C ALA A 22 6.84 -9.85 -0.16
N LEU A 23 5.84 -10.26 0.64
CA LEU A 23 4.86 -11.28 0.26
C LEU A 23 4.03 -10.87 -0.96
N LEU A 24 3.55 -9.62 -0.99
CA LEU A 24 2.79 -9.09 -2.13
C LEU A 24 3.63 -9.03 -3.42
N ARG A 25 4.94 -8.81 -3.29
CA ARG A 25 5.87 -8.81 -4.41
C ARG A 25 6.11 -10.22 -4.92
N GLU A 26 6.33 -11.17 -4.02
CA GLU A 26 6.52 -12.58 -4.34
C GLU A 26 5.28 -13.17 -5.04
N SER A 27 4.08 -12.73 -4.69
CA SER A 27 2.83 -13.11 -5.37
C SER A 27 2.57 -12.36 -6.68
N GLY A 28 3.44 -11.42 -7.06
CA GLY A 28 3.30 -10.63 -8.29
C GLY A 28 2.19 -9.58 -8.27
N LEU A 29 1.61 -9.29 -7.10
CA LEU A 29 0.55 -8.28 -6.94
C LEU A 29 1.11 -6.86 -6.90
N VAL A 30 2.33 -6.71 -6.39
CA VAL A 30 3.05 -5.44 -6.42
C VAL A 30 4.41 -5.60 -7.08
N ILE A 31 4.94 -4.48 -7.53
CA ILE A 31 6.31 -4.37 -8.01
C ILE A 31 7.00 -3.23 -7.30
N ASP A 32 8.30 -3.42 -7.06
CA ASP A 32 9.15 -2.43 -6.43
C ASP A 32 10.07 -1.74 -7.45
N ARG A 33 10.40 -0.48 -7.17
CA ARG A 33 11.40 0.29 -7.88
C ARG A 33 12.32 0.94 -6.87
N ARG A 34 13.63 0.69 -7.00
CA ARG A 34 14.65 1.39 -6.23
C ARG A 34 14.89 2.77 -6.83
N GLN A 35 14.84 3.80 -5.99
CA GLN A 35 15.16 5.18 -6.33
C GLN A 35 16.11 5.73 -5.27
N GLY A 36 17.41 5.68 -5.57
CA GLY A 36 18.46 5.99 -4.59
C GLY A 36 18.41 5.02 -3.42
N LYS A 37 18.31 5.55 -2.19
CA LYS A 37 18.23 4.76 -0.95
C LYS A 37 16.83 4.19 -0.67
N TRP A 38 15.81 4.61 -1.42
CA TRP A 38 14.42 4.30 -1.11
C TRP A 38 13.84 3.28 -2.08
N VAL A 39 12.98 2.40 -1.57
CA VAL A 39 12.21 1.43 -2.35
C VAL A 39 10.78 1.94 -2.46
N HIS A 40 10.28 2.08 -3.69
CA HIS A 40 8.91 2.48 -3.96
C HIS A 40 8.11 1.31 -4.50
N TYR A 41 6.89 1.13 -4.01
CA TYR A 41 5.97 0.11 -4.46
C TYR A 41 4.84 0.70 -5.30
N ARG A 42 4.36 -0.10 -6.25
CA ARG A 42 3.11 0.11 -7.00
C ARG A 42 2.44 -1.23 -7.30
N LEU A 43 1.16 -1.21 -7.60
CA LEU A 43 0.44 -2.37 -8.11
C LEU A 43 1.08 -2.87 -9.42
N SER A 44 1.16 -4.19 -9.55
CA SER A 44 1.71 -4.84 -10.74
C SER A 44 0.73 -4.73 -11.92
N PRO A 45 1.15 -4.24 -13.10
CA PRO A 45 0.30 -4.23 -14.29
C PRO A 45 0.09 -5.63 -14.88
N HIS A 46 0.83 -6.63 -14.39
CA HIS A 46 0.77 -8.01 -14.85
C HIS A 46 0.07 -8.93 -13.86
N MET A 47 -0.63 -8.38 -12.85
CA MET A 47 -1.40 -9.21 -11.93
C MET A 47 -2.58 -9.90 -12.64
N PRO A 48 -3.02 -11.06 -12.16
CA PRO A 48 -4.21 -11.72 -12.70
C PRO A 48 -5.44 -10.80 -12.61
N ALA A 49 -6.30 -10.84 -13.64
CA ALA A 49 -7.51 -10.02 -13.70
C ALA A 49 -8.40 -10.16 -12.46
N TRP A 50 -8.55 -11.39 -11.94
CA TRP A 50 -9.34 -11.65 -10.73
C TRP A 50 -8.79 -10.89 -9.51
N ALA A 51 -7.47 -10.78 -9.38
CA ALA A 51 -6.84 -10.11 -8.25
C ALA A 51 -7.04 -8.60 -8.35
N ALA A 52 -6.91 -8.05 -9.56
CA ALA A 52 -7.22 -6.64 -9.83
C ALA A 52 -8.68 -6.32 -9.48
N SER A 53 -9.63 -7.15 -9.91
CA SER A 53 -11.06 -6.95 -9.61
C SER A 53 -11.35 -6.98 -8.11
N ILE A 54 -10.73 -7.89 -7.35
CA ILE A 54 -10.89 -7.92 -5.88
C ILE A 54 -10.35 -6.63 -5.25
N ILE A 55 -9.15 -6.19 -5.64
CA ILE A 55 -8.55 -4.97 -5.11
C ILE A 55 -9.41 -3.75 -5.43
N GLU A 56 -9.93 -3.66 -6.66
CA GLU A 56 -10.82 -2.58 -7.09
C GLU A 56 -12.13 -2.57 -6.33
N THR A 57 -12.77 -3.75 -6.18
CA THR A 57 -14.01 -3.89 -5.40
C THR A 57 -13.79 -3.50 -3.94
N ALA A 58 -12.71 -3.99 -3.33
CA ALA A 58 -12.35 -3.64 -1.96
C ALA A 58 -12.10 -2.14 -1.80
N TRP A 59 -11.42 -1.52 -2.79
CA TRP A 59 -11.23 -0.08 -2.82
C TRP A 59 -12.56 0.67 -2.92
N ASP A 60 -13.48 0.27 -3.78
CA ASP A 60 -14.77 0.93 -3.93
C ASP A 60 -15.63 0.83 -2.67
N CYS A 61 -15.55 -0.28 -1.94
CA CYS A 61 -16.22 -0.43 -0.65
C CYS A 61 -15.58 0.43 0.46
N GLU A 62 -14.24 0.51 0.50
CA GLU A 62 -13.52 1.12 1.62
C GLU A 62 -13.04 2.55 1.34
N ARG A 63 -13.19 3.08 0.13
CA ARG A 63 -12.61 4.38 -0.29
C ARG A 63 -12.96 5.53 0.65
N GLU A 64 -14.20 5.62 1.12
CA GLU A 64 -14.63 6.69 2.02
C GLU A 64 -14.05 6.49 3.44
N ASN A 65 -13.97 5.24 3.91
CA ASN A 65 -13.32 4.90 5.17
C ASN A 65 -11.83 5.25 5.13
N ILE A 66 -11.15 4.86 4.06
CA ILE A 66 -9.72 5.14 3.84
C ILE A 66 -9.49 6.65 3.74
N ARG A 67 -10.32 7.39 2.98
CA ARG A 67 -10.24 8.86 2.93
C ARG A 67 -10.38 9.49 4.31
N ASN A 68 -11.36 9.05 5.09
CA ASN A 68 -11.57 9.55 6.45
C ASN A 68 -10.39 9.24 7.37
N LYS A 69 -9.82 8.02 7.28
CA LYS A 69 -8.61 7.64 8.04
C LYS A 69 -7.41 8.48 7.66
N LEU A 70 -7.15 8.67 6.36
CA LEU A 70 -6.05 9.49 5.87
C LEU A 70 -6.21 10.96 6.28
N ASN A 71 -7.41 11.53 6.17
CA ASN A 71 -7.70 12.88 6.64
C ASN A 71 -7.43 13.02 8.14
N ARG A 72 -7.85 12.05 8.95
CA ARG A 72 -7.59 12.06 10.40
C ARG A 72 -6.11 11.93 10.73
N ALA A 73 -5.36 11.08 10.03
CA ALA A 73 -3.92 10.93 10.22
C ALA A 73 -3.14 12.20 9.84
N LEU A 74 -3.58 12.92 8.81
CA LEU A 74 -3.03 14.22 8.43
C LEU A 74 -3.39 15.33 9.42
N LEU A 75 -4.56 15.27 10.05
CA LEU A 75 -4.98 16.24 11.07
C LEU A 75 -4.32 16.00 12.43
N SER A 76 -3.86 14.77 12.73
CA SER A 76 -3.20 14.40 13.99
C SER A 76 -1.69 14.61 14.00
N SER A 77 -1.12 15.24 12.97
CA SER A 77 0.32 15.51 12.84
C SER A 77 0.71 16.96 13.13
N CYS A 78 -0.08 17.65 13.97
CA CYS A 78 0.26 18.96 14.56
C CYS A 78 0.72 18.78 16.01
#